data_AF-A0A517Z2G4-F1
#
_entry.id   AF-A0A517Z2G4-F1
#
_cell.length_a   1.000
_cell.length_b   1.000
_cell.length_c   1.000
_cell.angle_alpha   90.00
_cell.angle_beta   90.00
_cell.angle_gamma   90.00
#
_symmetry.space_group_name_H-M   'P 1'
#
loop_
_entity.id
_entity.type
_entity.pdbx_description
1 polymer ?
#
loop_
_entity_poly.entity_id
_entity_poly.type
_entity_poly.pdbx_seq_one_letter_code
_entity_poly.pdbx_strand_id
1 'polypeptide(L)'
;MRQQAAATEDSAEACRPGRKLRCRLAAIAVCLLLPAESAANPYFLPPAAPVRPAPPVIIIPPRRPVLTHLPRTTVIDGPLLAPGEPEPSVLPRPVGNLQVIVSKDLISPLVERNVSDAGPVRDFILGANVFGEQSTNTSVSLVFIPCPDAALFQIELNGRTNNRTVGVTPQATIHSVGEHDFCIAKKVRFDGRQFMTWSPSATVLPRQQNLFAQTPLGGIPLVGPVASNFALSEANRRTPIARNIIALKVTDEAAPRFNEEVDQKLAEANRGLSNLVVPRLQAHDLLPDAFAQTTDRELRMTLRLGAFDDSAPPGTSAAQPAQLTVRLHQTFLNRVFARLPLAGAEVTDADINRAVSQALALVGGAGTVGADATENETTPSLATLRLDDQRPLSVQFGEDGFSLVLRSAFQPVIGPTIDTQEITIPYVVESGVESVRLRPQTISITPARADAAGLNAITEALLRQQVESRIPEITLPRSVELPIPGLPERPLRLIDLQLQNGWLVLAYE
;
A
#
# COMPACT_ATOMS: atom_id res chain seq x y z
N MET A 1 47.36 -52.87 3.45
CA MET A 1 48.11 -51.64 3.79
C MET A 1 47.30 -50.86 4.81
N ARG A 2 47.84 -50.70 6.03
CA ARG A 2 47.52 -49.75 7.13
C ARG A 2 46.04 -49.34 7.27
N GLN A 3 45.27 -49.89 8.22
CA GLN A 3 45.18 -49.63 9.69
C GLN A 3 43.75 -49.10 9.94
N GLN A 4 42.86 -49.93 10.51
CA GLN A 4 42.47 -50.00 11.94
C GLN A 4 41.67 -48.76 12.40
N ALA A 5 40.37 -48.93 12.69
CA ALA A 5 39.77 -49.33 13.99
C ALA A 5 39.52 -48.06 14.85
N ALA A 6 38.26 -47.64 15.01
CA ALA A 6 37.24 -48.13 15.94
C ALA A 6 37.29 -47.41 17.30
N ALA A 7 36.10 -47.04 17.80
CA ALA A 7 35.74 -46.76 19.19
C ALA A 7 36.31 -45.42 19.76
N THR A 8 35.68 -44.66 20.67
CA THR A 8 34.43 -44.72 21.44
C THR A 8 34.27 -43.36 22.16
N GLU A 9 33.04 -43.07 22.59
CA GLU A 9 32.64 -42.39 23.84
C GLU A 9 33.24 -41.03 24.29
N ASP A 10 32.30 -40.10 24.44
CA ASP A 10 31.96 -39.39 25.69
C ASP A 10 33.03 -38.51 26.35
N SER A 11 32.79 -37.19 26.32
CA SER A 11 33.20 -36.23 27.35
C SER A 11 32.44 -34.92 27.14
N ALA A 12 31.46 -34.69 28.00
CA ALA A 12 30.90 -33.38 28.29
C ALA A 12 31.96 -32.49 28.97
N GLU A 13 32.12 -31.25 28.51
CA GLU A 13 31.98 -30.01 29.31
C GLU A 13 32.46 -28.76 28.55
N ALA A 14 31.78 -27.65 28.86
CA ALA A 14 32.22 -26.25 28.77
C ALA A 14 32.01 -25.42 27.48
N CYS A 15 31.07 -24.47 27.62
CA CYS A 15 31.26 -23.03 27.35
C CYS A 15 30.99 -22.46 25.93
N ARG A 16 29.78 -21.89 25.72
CA ARG A 16 29.49 -20.42 25.75
C ARG A 16 28.28 -20.05 24.86
N PRO A 17 27.27 -19.32 25.39
CA PRO A 17 26.24 -18.68 24.60
C PRO A 17 26.69 -17.26 24.22
N GLY A 18 26.85 -16.96 22.94
CA GLY A 18 27.23 -15.60 22.54
C GLY A 18 27.52 -15.45 21.07
N ARG A 19 26.52 -15.62 20.20
CA ARG A 19 26.67 -15.29 18.76
C ARG A 19 25.36 -15.04 17.99
N LYS A 20 24.22 -14.83 18.66
CA LYS A 20 22.92 -14.61 17.99
C LYS A 20 22.32 -13.19 18.12
N LEU A 21 23.08 -12.19 18.61
CA LEU A 21 22.57 -10.82 18.78
C LEU A 21 22.94 -9.82 17.67
N ARG A 22 23.74 -10.20 16.67
CA ARG A 22 24.41 -9.24 15.74
C ARG A 22 23.66 -8.88 14.45
N CYS A 23 22.35 -9.12 14.33
CA CYS A 23 21.60 -8.83 13.08
C CYS A 23 20.30 -8.02 13.25
N ARG A 24 20.04 -7.37 14.39
CA ARG A 24 18.72 -6.77 14.66
C ARG A 24 18.58 -5.26 14.42
N LEU A 25 19.66 -4.48 14.35
CA LEU A 25 19.56 -3.02 14.24
C LEU A 25 19.18 -2.54 12.83
N ALA A 26 19.66 -3.20 11.78
CA ALA A 26 19.30 -2.87 10.40
C ALA A 26 17.84 -3.22 10.09
N ALA A 27 17.34 -4.35 10.57
CA ALA A 27 16.02 -4.87 10.23
C ALA A 27 14.85 -3.99 10.69
N ILE A 28 15.02 -3.18 11.74
CA ILE A 28 13.91 -2.44 12.38
C ILE A 28 13.60 -1.15 11.61
N ALA A 29 14.62 -0.46 11.11
CA ALA A 29 14.45 0.72 10.25
C ALA A 29 13.92 0.35 8.85
N VAL A 30 14.32 -0.83 8.32
CA VAL A 30 13.81 -1.39 7.04
C VAL A 30 12.31 -1.64 7.07
N CYS A 31 11.78 -2.13 8.19
CA CYS A 31 10.40 -2.62 8.26
C CYS A 31 9.34 -1.53 8.37
N LEU A 32 9.74 -0.29 8.66
CA LEU A 32 8.83 0.85 8.78
C LEU A 32 8.57 1.57 7.44
N LEU A 33 9.40 1.35 6.41
CA LEU A 33 9.39 2.16 5.18
C LEU A 33 9.36 1.37 3.86
N LEU A 34 9.50 0.04 3.88
CA LEU A 34 9.40 -0.77 2.67
C LEU A 34 8.19 -1.72 2.71
N PRO A 35 7.33 -1.78 1.68
CA PRO A 35 6.49 -2.94 1.44
C PRO A 35 7.39 -4.17 1.28
N ALA A 36 6.95 -5.27 1.89
CA ALA A 36 7.68 -6.52 1.87
C ALA A 36 7.78 -7.05 0.44
N GLU A 37 9.01 -7.17 -0.06
CA GLU A 37 9.28 -8.10 -1.16
C GLU A 37 8.82 -9.49 -0.72
N SER A 38 7.87 -10.04 -1.47
CA SER A 38 7.52 -11.45 -1.44
C SER A 38 8.76 -12.25 -1.81
N ALA A 39 9.47 -12.77 -0.82
CA ALA A 39 10.38 -13.88 -1.03
C ALA A 39 9.56 -15.06 -1.60
N ALA A 40 9.55 -15.19 -2.93
CA ALA A 40 9.00 -16.33 -3.62
C ALA A 40 9.73 -17.58 -3.09
N ASN A 41 8.97 -18.48 -2.48
CA ASN A 41 9.46 -19.77 -2.04
C ASN A 41 9.84 -20.61 -3.29
N PRO A 42 11.12 -20.95 -3.53
CA PRO A 42 11.54 -21.64 -4.75
C PRO A 42 11.22 -23.15 -4.77
N TYR A 43 10.47 -23.67 -3.79
CA TYR A 43 10.14 -25.09 -3.68
C TYR A 43 8.63 -25.33 -3.54
N PHE A 44 7.85 -24.97 -4.56
CA PHE A 44 6.51 -25.53 -4.73
C PHE A 44 6.21 -25.76 -6.21
N LEU A 45 6.57 -26.96 -6.71
CA LEU A 45 6.02 -27.49 -7.96
C LEU A 45 4.66 -28.14 -7.61
N PRO A 46 3.53 -27.70 -8.21
CA PRO A 46 2.29 -28.42 -8.04
C PRO A 46 2.38 -29.78 -8.76
N PRO A 47 1.87 -30.88 -8.17
CA PRO A 47 1.84 -32.16 -8.85
C PRO A 47 0.91 -32.09 -10.07
N ALA A 48 1.37 -32.65 -11.19
CA ALA A 48 0.56 -32.80 -12.39
C ALA A 48 -0.71 -33.60 -12.08
N ALA A 49 -1.88 -32.98 -12.22
CA ALA A 49 -3.15 -33.66 -12.09
C ALA A 49 -3.34 -34.65 -13.26
N PRO A 50 -3.79 -35.89 -13.01
CA PRO A 50 -4.09 -36.83 -14.09
C PRO A 50 -5.30 -36.36 -14.89
N VAL A 51 -5.16 -36.38 -16.21
CA VAL A 51 -6.24 -36.12 -17.17
C VAL A 51 -7.36 -37.14 -16.95
N ARG A 52 -8.52 -36.69 -16.47
CA ARG A 52 -9.75 -37.49 -16.43
C ARG A 52 -10.45 -37.44 -17.79
N PRO A 53 -10.92 -38.57 -18.35
CA PRO A 53 -11.81 -38.54 -19.51
C PRO A 53 -13.15 -37.87 -19.15
N ALA A 54 -13.70 -37.12 -20.10
CA ALA A 54 -14.96 -36.40 -19.93
C ALA A 54 -16.12 -37.37 -19.62
N PRO A 55 -17.01 -37.05 -18.66
CA PRO A 55 -18.20 -37.85 -18.41
C PRO A 55 -19.20 -37.73 -19.58
N PRO A 56 -20.03 -38.76 -19.82
CA PRO A 56 -21.05 -38.71 -20.86
C PRO A 56 -22.08 -37.62 -20.58
N VAL A 57 -22.44 -36.89 -21.63
CA VAL A 57 -23.47 -35.85 -21.63
C VAL A 57 -24.83 -36.48 -21.30
N ILE A 58 -25.36 -36.18 -20.11
CA ILE A 58 -26.74 -36.50 -19.75
C ILE A 58 -27.60 -35.31 -20.17
N ILE A 59 -28.45 -35.50 -21.17
CA ILE A 59 -29.46 -34.53 -21.59
C ILE A 59 -30.58 -34.53 -20.53
N ILE A 60 -30.64 -33.49 -19.70
CA ILE A 60 -31.74 -33.27 -18.76
C ILE A 60 -32.83 -32.46 -19.48
N PRO A 61 -34.10 -32.92 -19.54
CA PRO A 61 -35.18 -32.14 -20.13
C PRO A 61 -35.48 -30.88 -19.29
N PRO A 62 -35.89 -29.77 -19.92
CA PRO A 62 -36.11 -28.51 -19.21
C PRO A 62 -37.22 -28.65 -18.17
N ARG A 63 -36.91 -28.28 -16.92
CA ARG A 63 -37.93 -28.12 -15.87
C ARG A 63 -38.88 -27.00 -16.28
N ARG A 64 -40.20 -27.25 -16.13
CA ARG A 64 -41.26 -26.27 -16.36
C ARG A 64 -40.99 -25.01 -15.51
N PRO A 65 -41.15 -23.80 -16.05
CA PRO A 65 -41.04 -22.59 -15.25
C PRO A 65 -42.18 -22.56 -14.24
N VAL A 66 -41.82 -22.55 -12.95
CA VAL A 66 -42.75 -22.20 -11.88
C VAL A 66 -43.00 -20.70 -12.00
N LEU A 67 -44.27 -20.33 -12.12
CA LEU A 67 -44.73 -18.95 -12.15
C LEU A 67 -44.62 -18.40 -10.72
N THR A 68 -43.43 -17.95 -10.32
CA THR A 68 -43.27 -17.18 -9.09
C THR A 68 -43.78 -15.77 -9.36
N HIS A 69 -44.84 -15.37 -8.63
CA HIS A 69 -45.19 -13.98 -8.45
C HIS A 69 -43.97 -13.26 -7.84
N LEU A 70 -43.14 -12.64 -8.68
CA LEU A 70 -42.05 -11.82 -8.22
C LEU A 70 -42.64 -10.51 -7.69
N PRO A 71 -42.31 -10.10 -6.44
CA PRO A 71 -42.69 -8.79 -5.95
C PRO A 71 -42.10 -7.73 -6.88
N ARG A 72 -42.80 -6.60 -7.04
CA ARG A 72 -42.24 -5.38 -7.64
C ARG A 72 -40.86 -5.18 -7.03
N THR A 73 -39.81 -5.20 -7.85
CA THR A 73 -38.47 -4.82 -7.44
C THR A 73 -38.57 -3.40 -6.88
N THR A 74 -38.57 -3.29 -5.55
CA THR A 74 -38.05 -2.13 -4.87
C THR A 74 -36.65 -1.93 -5.41
N VAL A 75 -36.43 -0.77 -6.03
CA VAL A 75 -35.10 -0.17 -6.08
C VAL A 75 -34.57 -0.29 -4.66
N ILE A 76 -33.55 -1.13 -4.44
CA ILE A 76 -32.78 -1.03 -3.21
C ILE A 76 -31.88 0.17 -3.47
N ASP A 77 -32.45 1.36 -3.27
CA ASP A 77 -31.69 2.59 -3.09
C ASP A 77 -30.91 2.40 -1.78
N GLY A 78 -29.80 1.68 -1.85
CA GLY A 78 -28.68 2.02 -0.98
C GLY A 78 -28.31 3.46 -1.32
N PRO A 79 -28.00 4.32 -0.34
CA PRO A 79 -27.85 5.74 -0.60
C PRO A 79 -26.74 5.96 -1.64
N LEU A 80 -27.16 6.29 -2.86
CA LEU A 80 -26.38 7.07 -3.81
C LEU A 80 -26.26 8.44 -3.14
N LEU A 81 -25.14 8.66 -2.46
CA LEU A 81 -24.83 9.96 -1.90
C LEU A 81 -24.73 10.94 -3.07
N ALA A 82 -25.63 11.91 -3.10
CA ALA A 82 -25.57 13.01 -4.04
C ALA A 82 -24.25 13.77 -3.84
N PRO A 83 -23.53 14.17 -4.92
CA PRO A 83 -22.39 15.06 -4.78
C PRO A 83 -22.91 16.45 -4.38
N GLY A 84 -22.73 16.84 -3.12
CA GLY A 84 -23.06 18.20 -2.68
C GLY A 84 -23.59 18.35 -1.25
N GLU A 85 -23.08 17.59 -0.28
CA GLU A 85 -23.28 17.97 1.13
C GLU A 85 -22.19 18.96 1.56
N PRO A 86 -22.54 20.10 2.20
CA PRO A 86 -21.55 21.08 2.66
C PRO A 86 -20.60 20.45 3.68
N GLU A 87 -19.31 20.72 3.53
CA GLU A 87 -18.25 20.30 4.45
C GLU A 87 -18.67 20.50 5.91
N PRO A 88 -18.75 19.43 6.73
CA PRO A 88 -18.95 19.61 8.15
C PRO A 88 -17.67 20.18 8.78
N SER A 89 -17.84 21.39 9.30
CA SER A 89 -17.14 22.03 10.43
C SER A 89 -16.05 21.18 11.10
N VAL A 90 -14.81 21.69 11.02
CA VAL A 90 -13.56 21.26 11.66
C VAL A 90 -13.74 20.35 12.88
N LEU A 91 -13.80 19.04 12.65
CA LEU A 91 -13.61 18.01 13.67
C LEU A 91 -12.14 18.04 14.15
N PRO A 92 -11.85 17.61 15.40
CA PRO A 92 -10.50 17.64 15.93
C PRO A 92 -9.56 16.85 15.00
N ARG A 93 -8.50 17.52 14.54
CA ARG A 93 -7.52 16.89 13.66
C ARG A 93 -6.92 15.69 14.40
N PRO A 94 -6.83 14.51 13.75
CA PRO A 94 -6.07 13.41 14.32
C PRO A 94 -4.63 13.87 14.55
N VAL A 95 -4.19 13.79 15.80
CA VAL A 95 -2.88 14.23 16.26
C VAL A 95 -1.90 13.07 16.16
N GLY A 96 -0.78 13.26 15.46
CA GLY A 96 0.23 12.22 15.33
C GLY A 96 1.58 12.80 14.93
N ASN A 97 2.64 12.05 15.22
CA ASN A 97 4.03 12.42 14.97
C ASN A 97 4.57 11.87 13.63
N LEU A 98 3.72 11.20 12.85
CA LEU A 98 3.94 10.87 11.44
C LEU A 98 2.62 11.04 10.68
N GLN A 99 2.68 11.66 9.52
CA GLN A 99 1.54 11.80 8.61
C GLN A 99 1.99 11.49 7.18
N VAL A 100 1.22 10.65 6.50
CA VAL A 100 1.42 10.27 5.10
C VAL A 100 0.16 10.66 4.35
N ILE A 101 0.32 11.47 3.30
CA ILE A 101 -0.77 11.94 2.46
C ILE A 101 -0.49 11.43 1.05
N VAL A 102 -1.47 10.75 0.47
CA VAL A 102 -1.36 10.10 -0.83
C VAL A 102 -2.49 10.61 -1.72
N SER A 103 -2.15 11.11 -2.90
CA SER A 103 -3.16 11.54 -3.86
C SER A 103 -3.89 10.34 -4.46
N LYS A 104 -5.15 10.57 -4.85
CA LYS A 104 -5.95 9.60 -5.59
C LYS A 104 -5.22 9.17 -6.86
N ASP A 105 -4.68 10.12 -7.60
CA ASP A 105 -3.99 9.88 -8.88
C ASP A 105 -2.79 8.94 -8.74
N LEU A 106 -2.09 8.97 -7.59
CA LEU A 106 -0.99 8.06 -7.33
C LEU A 106 -1.46 6.61 -7.19
N ILE A 107 -2.60 6.35 -6.56
CA ILE A 107 -3.05 4.98 -6.26
C ILE A 107 -4.12 4.43 -7.20
N SER A 108 -4.80 5.28 -7.96
CA SER A 108 -5.79 4.86 -8.96
C SER A 108 -5.28 3.77 -9.92
N PRO A 109 -4.04 3.83 -10.44
CA PRO A 109 -3.51 2.80 -11.34
C PRO A 109 -3.44 1.39 -10.74
N LEU A 110 -3.41 1.26 -9.40
CA LEU A 110 -3.42 -0.03 -8.70
C LEU A 110 -4.75 -0.78 -8.91
N VAL A 111 -5.84 -0.02 -9.07
CA VAL A 111 -7.20 -0.52 -9.15
C VAL A 111 -7.74 -0.45 -10.58
N GLU A 112 -7.34 0.56 -11.34
CA GLU A 112 -7.90 0.84 -12.66
C GLU A 112 -7.60 -0.28 -13.66
N ARG A 113 -8.66 -0.73 -14.33
CA ARG A 113 -8.62 -1.79 -15.35
C ARG A 113 -9.66 -1.48 -16.42
N ASN A 114 -9.28 -1.61 -17.68
CA ASN A 114 -10.22 -1.59 -18.80
C ASN A 114 -10.19 -2.94 -19.49
N VAL A 115 -11.35 -3.55 -19.66
CA VAL A 115 -11.49 -4.86 -20.30
C VAL A 115 -12.59 -4.76 -21.35
N SER A 116 -12.33 -5.34 -22.51
CA SER A 116 -13.33 -5.52 -23.57
C SER A 116 -13.46 -7.02 -23.82
N ASP A 117 -14.68 -7.54 -23.66
CA ASP A 117 -15.02 -8.93 -23.89
C ASP A 117 -16.09 -9.03 -24.97
N ALA A 118 -16.07 -10.11 -25.75
CA ALA A 118 -17.05 -10.39 -26.78
C ALA A 118 -17.34 -11.88 -26.84
N GLY A 119 -18.62 -12.24 -27.02
CA GLY A 119 -19.01 -13.63 -27.01
C GLY A 119 -20.43 -13.87 -27.51
N PRO A 120 -20.79 -15.16 -27.72
CA PRO A 120 -22.11 -15.53 -28.14
C PRO A 120 -23.12 -15.35 -27.00
N VAL A 121 -24.35 -14.95 -27.35
CA VAL A 121 -25.51 -14.93 -26.46
C VAL A 121 -26.30 -16.20 -26.70
N ARG A 122 -26.58 -16.97 -25.63
CA ARG A 122 -27.53 -18.08 -25.64
C ARG A 122 -28.37 -18.01 -24.38
N ASP A 123 -29.66 -17.75 -24.53
CA ASP A 123 -30.57 -17.54 -23.41
C ASP A 123 -31.97 -18.09 -23.68
N PHE A 124 -32.79 -18.16 -22.63
CA PHE A 124 -34.21 -18.49 -22.72
C PHE A 124 -35.03 -17.44 -21.97
N ILE A 125 -35.69 -16.55 -22.72
CA ILE A 125 -36.39 -15.39 -22.16
C ILE A 125 -37.83 -15.41 -22.63
N LEU A 126 -38.79 -15.36 -21.69
CA LEU A 126 -40.23 -15.27 -21.98
C LEU A 126 -40.77 -16.33 -22.96
N GLY A 127 -40.20 -17.54 -22.93
CA GLY A 127 -40.60 -18.63 -23.83
C GLY A 127 -39.89 -18.65 -25.19
N ALA A 128 -38.99 -17.70 -25.44
CA ALA A 128 -38.18 -17.64 -26.65
C ALA A 128 -36.75 -18.15 -26.39
N ASN A 129 -36.21 -18.94 -27.32
CA ASN A 129 -34.79 -19.23 -27.36
C ASN A 129 -34.08 -18.05 -28.01
N VAL A 130 -33.20 -17.38 -27.27
CA VAL A 130 -32.48 -16.19 -27.71
C VAL A 130 -31.06 -16.56 -28.08
N PHE A 131 -30.66 -16.22 -29.31
CA PHE A 131 -29.32 -16.43 -29.83
C PHE A 131 -28.75 -15.14 -30.38
N GLY A 132 -27.44 -14.95 -30.32
CA GLY A 132 -26.82 -13.77 -30.91
C GLY A 132 -25.39 -13.58 -30.48
N GLU A 133 -24.96 -12.33 -30.50
CA GLU A 133 -23.63 -11.89 -30.12
C GLU A 133 -23.73 -10.67 -29.21
N GLN A 134 -22.78 -10.56 -28.29
CA GLN A 134 -22.63 -9.41 -27.42
C GLN A 134 -21.17 -8.98 -27.33
N SER A 135 -20.96 -7.69 -27.10
CA SER A 135 -19.68 -7.12 -26.73
C SER A 135 -19.87 -6.22 -25.52
N THR A 136 -19.02 -6.40 -24.52
CA THR A 136 -19.08 -5.68 -23.24
C THR A 136 -17.76 -4.97 -23.01
N ASN A 137 -17.83 -3.66 -22.81
CA ASN A 137 -16.70 -2.86 -22.37
C ASN A 137 -16.89 -2.52 -20.89
N THR A 138 -15.89 -2.79 -20.07
CA THR A 138 -15.90 -2.51 -18.63
C THR A 138 -14.69 -1.68 -18.23
N SER A 139 -14.91 -0.75 -17.32
CA SER A 139 -13.88 0.00 -16.62
C SER A 139 -14.04 -0.15 -15.11
N VAL A 140 -12.97 -0.48 -14.42
CA VAL A 140 -12.88 -0.44 -12.95
C VAL A 140 -12.18 0.85 -12.57
N SER A 141 -12.72 1.55 -11.58
CA SER A 141 -12.15 2.81 -11.08
C SER A 141 -12.24 2.92 -9.56
N LEU A 142 -11.37 3.75 -8.99
CA LEU A 142 -11.36 4.10 -7.57
C LEU A 142 -11.98 5.47 -7.37
N VAL A 143 -12.84 5.61 -6.37
CA VAL A 143 -13.45 6.89 -5.97
C VAL A 143 -13.23 7.09 -4.48
N PHE A 144 -12.66 8.23 -4.08
CA PHE A 144 -12.59 8.60 -2.67
C PHE A 144 -13.89 9.23 -2.22
N ILE A 145 -14.35 8.84 -1.03
CA ILE A 145 -15.50 9.43 -0.37
C ILE A 145 -14.95 10.31 0.75
N PRO A 146 -15.18 11.64 0.71
CA PRO A 146 -14.77 12.53 1.79
C PRO A 146 -15.33 12.05 3.14
N CYS A 147 -14.45 11.76 4.09
CA CYS A 147 -14.83 11.35 5.43
C CYS A 147 -13.71 11.74 6.42
N PRO A 148 -14.00 12.62 7.39
CA PRO A 148 -13.01 13.05 8.38
C PRO A 148 -12.65 11.96 9.39
N ASP A 149 -13.57 11.01 9.65
CA ASP A 149 -13.43 9.99 10.70
C ASP A 149 -12.91 8.63 10.18
N ALA A 150 -12.70 8.52 8.87
CA ALA A 150 -12.38 7.26 8.22
C ALA A 150 -11.84 7.46 6.82
N ALA A 151 -10.93 6.58 6.38
CA ALA A 151 -10.66 6.48 4.97
C ALA A 151 -11.75 5.65 4.30
N LEU A 152 -12.56 6.30 3.48
CA LEU A 152 -13.64 5.68 2.72
C LEU A 152 -13.36 5.80 1.23
N PHE A 153 -13.51 4.69 0.53
CA PHE A 153 -13.41 4.67 -0.91
C PHE A 153 -14.41 3.68 -1.50
N GLN A 154 -14.72 3.88 -2.77
CA GLN A 154 -15.63 3.07 -3.55
C GLN A 154 -14.87 2.56 -4.77
N ILE A 155 -14.91 1.25 -4.97
CA ILE A 155 -14.44 0.62 -6.20
C ILE A 155 -15.67 0.47 -7.09
N GLU A 156 -15.61 1.04 -8.28
CA GLU A 156 -16.72 1.07 -9.23
C GLU A 156 -16.36 0.31 -10.50
N LEU A 157 -17.18 -0.66 -10.85
CA LEU A 157 -17.19 -1.33 -12.14
C LEU A 157 -18.30 -0.72 -12.99
N ASN A 158 -17.92 0.05 -14.00
CA ASN A 158 -18.83 0.60 -14.99
C ASN A 158 -18.74 -0.24 -16.26
N GLY A 159 -19.89 -0.57 -16.85
CA GLY A 159 -19.94 -1.42 -18.04
C GLY A 159 -20.99 -0.98 -19.04
N ARG A 160 -20.67 -1.19 -20.31
CA ARG A 160 -21.61 -1.06 -21.44
C ARG A 160 -21.58 -2.32 -22.29
N THR A 161 -22.73 -2.96 -22.41
CA THR A 161 -22.93 -4.14 -23.25
C THR A 161 -23.78 -3.76 -24.46
N ASN A 162 -23.28 -4.06 -25.65
CA ASN A 162 -24.03 -4.01 -26.89
C ASN A 162 -24.35 -5.43 -27.34
N ASN A 163 -25.58 -5.68 -27.77
CA ASN A 163 -25.96 -6.99 -28.30
C ASN A 163 -26.82 -6.90 -29.55
N ARG A 164 -26.74 -7.96 -30.35
CA ARG A 164 -27.66 -8.24 -31.45
C ARG A 164 -28.16 -9.66 -31.27
N THR A 165 -29.47 -9.80 -31.13
CA THR A 165 -30.08 -11.08 -30.76
C THR A 165 -31.28 -11.42 -31.64
N VAL A 166 -31.58 -12.71 -31.69
CA VAL A 166 -32.71 -13.31 -32.39
C VAL A 166 -33.43 -14.20 -31.39
N GLY A 167 -34.65 -13.82 -31.04
CA GLY A 167 -35.55 -14.60 -30.19
C GLY A 167 -36.48 -15.47 -31.02
N VAL A 168 -36.40 -16.79 -30.86
CA VAL A 168 -37.18 -17.76 -31.63
C VAL A 168 -38.25 -18.40 -30.76
N THR A 169 -39.50 -18.31 -31.21
CA THR A 169 -40.67 -19.05 -30.68
C THR A 169 -41.32 -19.84 -31.81
N PRO A 170 -42.23 -20.80 -31.51
CA PRO A 170 -42.99 -21.50 -32.56
C PRO A 170 -43.84 -20.57 -33.44
N GLN A 171 -44.19 -19.38 -32.93
CA GLN A 171 -45.14 -18.46 -33.57
C GLN A 171 -44.42 -17.35 -34.35
N ALA A 172 -43.24 -16.93 -33.89
CA ALA A 172 -42.49 -15.83 -34.47
C ALA A 172 -41.00 -15.86 -34.10
N THR A 173 -40.20 -15.29 -35.00
CA THR A 173 -38.79 -14.94 -34.79
C THR A 173 -38.68 -13.42 -34.69
N ILE A 174 -38.11 -12.92 -33.59
CA ILE A 174 -37.94 -11.48 -33.34
C ILE A 174 -36.45 -11.15 -33.39
N HIS A 175 -36.09 -10.15 -34.20
CA HIS A 175 -34.75 -9.62 -34.25
C HIS A 175 -34.67 -8.36 -33.41
N SER A 176 -33.68 -8.31 -32.50
CA SER A 176 -33.55 -7.22 -31.54
C SER A 176 -32.10 -6.75 -31.42
N VAL A 177 -31.94 -5.51 -31.03
CA VAL A 177 -30.66 -4.92 -30.62
C VAL A 177 -30.81 -4.30 -29.24
N GLY A 178 -29.74 -4.36 -28.45
CA GLY A 178 -29.73 -3.87 -27.09
C GLY A 178 -28.44 -3.14 -26.76
N GLU A 179 -28.58 -2.12 -25.91
CA GLU A 179 -27.49 -1.41 -25.25
C GLU A 179 -27.81 -1.39 -23.76
N HIS A 180 -26.93 -1.92 -22.93
CA HIS A 180 -27.16 -2.04 -21.50
C HIS A 180 -26.00 -1.38 -20.78
N ASP A 181 -26.29 -0.33 -20.02
CA ASP A 181 -25.31 0.25 -19.10
C ASP A 181 -25.51 -0.38 -17.73
N PHE A 182 -24.42 -0.70 -17.03
CA PHE A 182 -24.47 -1.15 -15.65
C PHE A 182 -23.34 -0.51 -14.83
N CYS A 183 -23.62 -0.29 -13.55
CA CYS A 183 -22.67 0.16 -12.56
C CYS A 183 -22.77 -0.76 -11.35
N ILE A 184 -21.65 -1.32 -10.92
CA ILE A 184 -21.53 -2.08 -9.69
C ILE A 184 -20.51 -1.37 -8.82
N ALA A 185 -20.90 -1.04 -7.60
CA ALA A 185 -20.09 -0.28 -6.67
C ALA A 185 -19.91 -1.04 -5.37
N LYS A 186 -18.68 -1.08 -4.86
CA LYS A 186 -18.35 -1.67 -3.57
C LYS A 186 -17.63 -0.66 -2.69
N LYS A 187 -18.24 -0.37 -1.54
CA LYS A 187 -17.67 0.52 -0.53
C LYS A 187 -16.60 -0.24 0.25
N VAL A 188 -15.54 0.47 0.60
CA VAL A 188 -14.42 -0.02 1.39
C VAL A 188 -14.05 1.05 2.42
N ARG A 189 -13.78 0.59 3.64
CA ARG A 189 -13.25 1.41 4.72
C ARG A 189 -11.86 0.94 5.07
N PHE A 190 -10.96 1.89 5.31
CA PHE A 190 -9.67 1.65 5.92
C PHE A 190 -9.57 2.43 7.22
N ASP A 191 -9.23 1.74 8.30
CA ASP A 191 -9.09 2.34 9.64
C ASP A 191 -7.63 2.68 9.99
N GLY A 192 -6.71 2.54 9.04
CA GLY A 192 -5.26 2.65 9.28
C GLY A 192 -4.57 1.31 9.52
N ARG A 193 -5.31 0.21 9.71
CA ARG A 193 -4.77 -1.11 10.03
C ARG A 193 -5.36 -2.24 9.18
N GLN A 194 -6.63 -2.15 8.82
CA GLN A 194 -7.34 -3.16 8.06
C GLN A 194 -8.34 -2.50 7.11
N PHE A 195 -8.54 -3.18 5.98
CA PHE A 195 -9.61 -2.92 5.04
C PHE A 195 -10.85 -3.72 5.41
N MET A 196 -11.98 -3.03 5.46
CA MET A 196 -13.31 -3.61 5.65
C MET A 196 -14.17 -3.30 4.44
N THR A 197 -14.98 -4.26 4.01
CA THR A 197 -15.83 -4.13 2.83
C THR A 197 -17.30 -4.29 3.19
N TRP A 198 -18.16 -3.68 2.38
CA TRP A 198 -19.59 -3.96 2.39
C TRP A 198 -19.99 -4.79 1.16
N SER A 199 -21.20 -5.34 1.18
CA SER A 199 -21.81 -5.92 -0.02
C SER A 199 -21.92 -4.88 -1.13
N PRO A 200 -21.75 -5.29 -2.41
CA PRO A 200 -21.82 -4.37 -3.53
C PRO A 200 -23.27 -3.94 -3.77
N SER A 201 -23.44 -2.74 -4.31
CA SER A 201 -24.69 -2.28 -4.93
C SER A 201 -24.57 -2.36 -6.45
N ALA A 202 -25.63 -2.75 -7.14
CA ALA A 202 -25.66 -2.85 -8.60
C ALA A 202 -26.84 -2.06 -9.17
N THR A 203 -26.59 -1.32 -10.24
CA THR A 203 -27.60 -0.61 -11.03
C THR A 203 -27.45 -1.02 -12.49
N VAL A 204 -28.55 -1.38 -13.14
CA VAL A 204 -28.57 -1.78 -14.56
C VAL A 204 -29.66 -0.99 -15.29
N LEU A 205 -29.29 -0.38 -16.41
CA LEU A 205 -30.15 0.40 -17.28
C LEU A 205 -30.27 -0.29 -18.65
N PRO A 206 -31.17 -1.27 -18.79
CA PRO A 206 -31.32 -2.02 -20.03
C PRO A 206 -32.11 -1.20 -21.08
N ARG A 207 -31.47 -0.89 -22.21
CA ARG A 207 -32.12 -0.37 -23.41
C ARG A 207 -32.19 -1.48 -24.46
N GLN A 208 -33.39 -1.71 -25.01
CA GLN A 208 -33.62 -2.73 -26.02
C GLN A 208 -34.64 -2.22 -27.03
N GLN A 209 -34.42 -2.55 -28.31
CA GLN A 209 -35.30 -2.27 -29.42
C GLN A 209 -35.52 -3.55 -30.24
N ASN A 210 -36.78 -3.85 -30.53
CA ASN A 210 -37.13 -4.90 -31.50
C ASN A 210 -37.18 -4.26 -32.89
N LEU A 211 -36.46 -4.84 -33.85
CA LEU A 211 -36.30 -4.30 -35.19
C LEU A 211 -37.39 -4.80 -36.13
N PHE A 212 -37.56 -6.11 -36.22
CA PHE A 212 -38.57 -6.74 -37.07
C PHE A 212 -38.92 -8.14 -36.56
N ALA A 213 -40.05 -8.65 -37.06
CA ALA A 213 -40.56 -9.98 -36.76
C ALA A 213 -40.76 -10.79 -38.06
N GLN A 214 -40.44 -12.08 -37.99
CA GLN A 214 -40.74 -13.07 -39.02
C GLN A 214 -41.72 -14.08 -38.43
N THR A 215 -42.73 -14.47 -39.20
CA THR A 215 -43.72 -15.47 -38.79
C THR A 215 -43.81 -16.57 -39.85
N PRO A 216 -44.28 -17.79 -39.49
CA PRO A 216 -44.53 -18.85 -40.46
C PRO A 216 -45.52 -18.45 -41.57
N LEU A 217 -46.35 -17.43 -41.33
CA LEU A 217 -47.33 -16.89 -42.29
C LEU A 217 -46.73 -15.85 -43.27
N GLY A 218 -45.43 -15.55 -43.16
CA GLY A 218 -44.76 -14.49 -43.93
C GLY A 218 -44.84 -14.64 -45.45
N GLY A 219 -45.00 -15.88 -45.96
CA GLY A 219 -45.11 -16.16 -47.40
C GLY A 219 -46.50 -15.94 -48.01
N ILE A 220 -47.53 -15.62 -47.20
CA ILE A 220 -48.91 -15.43 -47.67
C ILE A 220 -49.14 -13.94 -47.94
N PRO A 221 -49.46 -13.53 -49.18
CA PRO A 221 -49.79 -12.13 -49.49
C PRO A 221 -50.90 -11.60 -48.59
N LEU A 222 -50.78 -10.34 -48.16
CA LEU A 222 -51.70 -9.63 -47.24
C LEU A 222 -51.71 -10.14 -45.79
N VAL A 223 -51.62 -11.45 -45.55
CA VAL A 223 -51.62 -12.05 -44.19
C VAL A 223 -50.26 -11.96 -43.52
N GLY A 224 -49.18 -12.19 -44.26
CA GLY A 224 -47.81 -12.16 -43.76
C GLY A 224 -47.44 -10.83 -43.06
N PRO A 225 -47.62 -9.67 -43.70
CA PRO A 225 -47.31 -8.38 -43.09
C PRO A 225 -48.12 -8.10 -41.82
N VAL A 226 -49.39 -8.50 -41.76
CA VAL A 226 -50.25 -8.33 -40.57
C VAL A 226 -49.76 -9.21 -39.42
N ALA A 227 -49.46 -10.47 -39.69
CA ALA A 227 -48.95 -11.41 -38.69
C ALA A 227 -47.59 -10.93 -38.11
N SER A 228 -46.68 -10.45 -38.97
CA SER A 228 -45.40 -9.89 -38.53
C SER A 228 -45.57 -8.59 -37.72
N ASN A 229 -46.47 -7.69 -38.12
CA ASN A 229 -46.75 -6.47 -37.35
C ASN A 229 -47.37 -6.78 -35.98
N PHE A 230 -48.26 -7.77 -35.91
CA PHE A 230 -48.84 -8.24 -34.66
C PHE A 230 -47.77 -8.83 -33.74
N ALA A 231 -46.91 -9.70 -34.27
CA ALA A 231 -45.80 -10.30 -33.52
C ALA A 231 -44.81 -9.24 -32.99
N LEU A 232 -44.47 -8.24 -33.82
CA LEU A 232 -43.61 -7.13 -33.42
C LEU A 232 -44.28 -6.25 -32.33
N SER A 233 -45.57 -5.97 -32.45
CA SER A 233 -46.36 -5.23 -31.46
C SER A 233 -46.39 -5.97 -30.12
N GLU A 234 -46.63 -7.27 -30.14
CA GLU A 234 -46.62 -8.10 -28.93
C GLU A 234 -45.22 -8.17 -28.29
N ALA A 235 -44.16 -8.30 -29.09
CA ALA A 235 -42.79 -8.21 -28.61
C ALA A 235 -42.51 -6.85 -27.93
N ASN A 236 -42.97 -5.75 -28.55
CA ASN A 236 -42.83 -4.41 -27.98
C ASN A 236 -43.58 -4.23 -26.66
N ARG A 237 -44.77 -4.84 -26.52
CA ARG A 237 -45.52 -4.85 -25.24
C ARG A 237 -44.80 -5.59 -24.12
N ARG A 238 -44.02 -6.62 -24.45
CA ARG A 238 -43.26 -7.43 -23.48
C ARG A 238 -41.87 -6.86 -23.15
N THR A 239 -41.40 -5.87 -23.89
CA THR A 239 -40.09 -5.22 -23.67
C THR A 239 -39.84 -4.82 -22.20
N PRO A 240 -40.78 -4.23 -21.44
CA PRO A 240 -40.53 -3.89 -20.04
C PRO A 240 -40.21 -5.10 -19.15
N ILE A 241 -40.88 -6.24 -19.39
CA ILE A 241 -40.64 -7.48 -18.64
C ILE A 241 -39.30 -8.08 -19.03
N ALA A 242 -39.00 -8.12 -20.34
CA ALA A 242 -37.71 -8.61 -20.84
C ALA A 242 -36.53 -7.79 -20.26
N ARG A 243 -36.67 -6.47 -20.22
CA ARG A 243 -35.68 -5.57 -19.61
C ARG A 243 -35.43 -5.88 -18.14
N ASN A 244 -36.47 -6.17 -17.36
CA ASN A 244 -36.30 -6.55 -15.95
C ASN A 244 -35.56 -7.89 -15.80
N ILE A 245 -35.86 -8.88 -16.64
CA ILE A 245 -35.14 -10.17 -16.66
C ILE A 245 -33.66 -9.96 -16.99
N ILE A 246 -33.37 -9.11 -17.99
CA ILE A 246 -31.99 -8.76 -18.35
C ILE A 246 -31.27 -8.07 -17.19
N ALA A 247 -31.91 -7.10 -16.53
CA ALA A 247 -31.32 -6.39 -15.39
C ALA A 247 -30.96 -7.35 -14.25
N LEU A 248 -31.87 -8.27 -13.91
CA LEU A 248 -31.62 -9.31 -12.90
C LEU A 248 -30.44 -10.20 -13.29
N LYS A 249 -30.43 -10.69 -14.54
CA LYS A 249 -29.37 -11.58 -15.02
C LYS A 249 -27.99 -10.93 -15.03
N VAL A 250 -27.88 -9.69 -15.52
CA VAL A 250 -26.63 -8.92 -15.47
C VAL A 250 -26.15 -8.75 -14.03
N THR A 251 -27.08 -8.46 -13.12
CA THR A 251 -26.75 -8.30 -11.70
C THR A 251 -26.26 -9.61 -11.08
N ASP A 252 -26.97 -10.72 -11.32
CA ASP A 252 -26.66 -12.04 -10.76
C ASP A 252 -25.34 -12.62 -11.30
N GLU A 253 -24.91 -12.21 -12.50
CA GLU A 253 -23.65 -12.67 -13.09
C GLU A 253 -22.46 -11.78 -12.73
N ALA A 254 -22.62 -10.45 -12.82
CA ALA A 254 -21.50 -9.52 -12.69
C ALA A 254 -21.21 -9.14 -11.23
N ALA A 255 -22.23 -8.95 -10.39
CA ALA A 255 -22.03 -8.49 -9.01
C ALA A 255 -21.27 -9.51 -8.14
N PRO A 256 -21.56 -10.83 -8.17
CA PRO A 256 -20.80 -11.81 -7.39
C PRO A 256 -19.33 -11.90 -7.81
N ARG A 257 -19.06 -11.94 -9.13
CA ARG A 257 -17.68 -12.01 -9.64
C ARG A 257 -16.87 -10.79 -9.22
N PHE A 258 -17.44 -9.60 -9.41
CA PHE A 258 -16.83 -8.35 -8.94
C PHE A 258 -16.59 -8.36 -7.43
N ASN A 259 -17.57 -8.83 -6.66
CA ASN A 259 -17.45 -8.92 -5.21
C ASN A 259 -16.28 -9.80 -4.78
N GLU A 260 -16.18 -11.01 -5.36
CA GLU A 260 -15.16 -12.01 -5.06
C GLU A 260 -13.76 -11.50 -5.42
N GLU A 261 -13.58 -10.90 -6.60
CA GLU A 261 -12.28 -10.35 -7.01
C GLU A 261 -11.81 -9.23 -6.09
N VAL A 262 -12.70 -8.30 -5.74
CA VAL A 262 -12.38 -7.20 -4.81
C VAL A 262 -12.08 -7.73 -3.41
N ASP A 263 -12.86 -8.68 -2.89
CA ASP A 263 -12.61 -9.28 -1.57
C ASP A 263 -11.28 -10.03 -1.54
N GLN A 264 -10.95 -10.77 -2.59
CA GLN A 264 -9.68 -11.47 -2.67
C GLN A 264 -8.50 -10.48 -2.59
N LYS A 265 -8.55 -9.39 -3.36
CA LYS A 265 -7.48 -8.38 -3.36
C LYS A 265 -7.34 -7.67 -2.03
N LEU A 266 -8.45 -7.32 -1.38
CA LEU A 266 -8.42 -6.68 -0.07
C LEU A 266 -7.99 -7.66 1.04
N ALA A 267 -8.32 -8.94 0.92
CA ALA A 267 -7.82 -9.98 1.82
C ALA A 267 -6.31 -10.22 1.65
N GLU A 268 -5.77 -10.12 0.43
CA GLU A 268 -4.32 -10.10 0.17
C GLU A 268 -3.66 -8.90 0.86
N ALA A 269 -4.22 -7.70 0.71
CA ALA A 269 -3.71 -6.49 1.36
C ALA A 269 -3.75 -6.58 2.90
N ASN A 270 -4.86 -7.05 3.47
CA ASN A 270 -5.01 -7.27 4.92
C ASN A 270 -4.00 -8.29 5.47
N ARG A 271 -3.73 -9.38 4.73
CA ARG A 271 -2.70 -10.35 5.10
C ARG A 271 -1.31 -9.72 5.08
N GLY A 272 -1.01 -8.89 4.08
CA GLY A 272 0.24 -8.14 4.02
C GLY A 272 0.43 -7.26 5.27
N LEU A 273 -0.56 -6.46 5.62
CA LEU A 273 -0.54 -5.61 6.81
C LEU A 273 -0.40 -6.42 8.11
N SER A 274 -1.26 -7.44 8.28
CA SER A 274 -1.37 -8.20 9.53
C SER A 274 -0.23 -9.18 9.78
N ASN A 275 0.36 -9.76 8.72
CA ASN A 275 1.40 -10.79 8.87
C ASN A 275 2.82 -10.23 8.78
N LEU A 276 3.02 -9.11 8.08
CA LEU A 276 4.37 -8.59 7.80
C LEU A 276 4.68 -7.32 8.60
N VAL A 277 3.73 -6.39 8.69
CA VAL A 277 3.96 -5.08 9.32
C VAL A 277 3.67 -5.15 10.82
N VAL A 278 2.44 -5.53 11.19
CA VAL A 278 1.99 -5.50 12.59
C VAL A 278 2.88 -6.32 13.55
N PRO A 279 3.26 -7.58 13.26
CA PRO A 279 4.03 -8.39 14.19
C PRO A 279 5.44 -7.85 14.38
N ARG A 280 6.04 -7.27 13.33
CA ARG A 280 7.38 -6.66 13.40
C ARG A 280 7.36 -5.39 14.23
N LEU A 281 6.34 -4.55 14.07
CA LEU A 281 6.17 -3.36 14.91
C LEU A 281 5.90 -3.76 16.37
N GLN A 282 5.04 -4.75 16.61
CA GLN A 282 4.77 -5.27 17.95
C GLN A 282 6.01 -5.86 18.63
N ALA A 283 6.84 -6.62 17.90
CA ALA A 283 8.08 -7.20 18.44
C ALA A 283 9.08 -6.15 18.96
N HIS A 284 8.92 -4.89 18.54
CA HIS A 284 9.76 -3.77 18.95
C HIS A 284 8.99 -2.71 19.75
N ASP A 285 7.75 -2.98 20.19
CA ASP A 285 6.88 -2.00 20.85
C ASP A 285 6.64 -0.72 20.01
N LEU A 286 6.70 -0.85 18.69
CA LEU A 286 6.58 0.24 17.71
C LEU A 286 5.20 0.31 17.06
N LEU A 287 4.19 -0.36 17.60
CA LEU A 287 2.84 -0.33 17.03
C LEU A 287 2.20 1.05 17.30
N PRO A 288 1.96 1.87 16.26
CA PRO A 288 1.37 3.19 16.45
C PRO A 288 -0.15 3.12 16.53
N ASP A 289 -0.76 4.12 17.17
CA ASP A 289 -2.16 4.43 16.93
C ASP A 289 -2.26 4.98 15.50
N ALA A 290 -3.08 4.35 14.66
CA ALA A 290 -3.29 4.77 13.30
C ALA A 290 -4.68 5.37 13.15
N PHE A 291 -4.77 6.43 12.36
CA PHE A 291 -6.01 7.06 11.96
C PHE A 291 -5.92 7.36 10.47
N ALA A 292 -6.98 7.09 9.73
CA ALA A 292 -7.04 7.34 8.30
C ALA A 292 -8.31 8.13 7.98
N GLN A 293 -8.18 9.08 7.05
CA GLN A 293 -9.27 9.91 6.56
C GLN A 293 -9.10 10.15 5.06
N THR A 294 -10.19 10.42 4.36
CA THR A 294 -10.18 10.71 2.92
C THR A 294 -10.85 12.05 2.62
N THR A 295 -10.34 12.75 1.61
CA THR A 295 -11.05 13.83 0.91
C THR A 295 -11.47 13.32 -0.47
N ASP A 296 -11.94 14.19 -1.34
CA ASP A 296 -12.22 13.85 -2.75
C ASP A 296 -10.92 13.57 -3.55
N ARG A 297 -9.76 14.04 -3.07
CA ARG A 297 -8.48 13.97 -3.79
C ARG A 297 -7.39 13.18 -3.07
N GLU A 298 -7.47 13.03 -1.76
CA GLU A 298 -6.35 12.52 -0.95
C GLU A 298 -6.80 11.52 0.11
N LEU A 299 -5.95 10.52 0.33
CA LEU A 299 -5.95 9.67 1.51
C LEU A 299 -4.91 10.22 2.48
N ARG A 300 -5.32 10.52 3.70
CA ARG A 300 -4.44 11.00 4.77
C ARG A 300 -4.41 9.98 5.90
N MET A 301 -3.22 9.43 6.12
CA MET A 301 -2.91 8.56 7.24
C MET A 301 -2.12 9.35 8.29
N THR A 302 -2.59 9.34 9.52
CA THR A 302 -1.88 9.91 10.67
C THR A 302 -1.53 8.77 11.63
N LEU A 303 -0.26 8.68 12.00
CA LEU A 303 0.28 7.71 12.92
C LEU A 303 0.81 8.42 14.16
N ARG A 304 0.44 7.90 15.34
CA ARG A 304 0.89 8.38 16.62
C ARG A 304 1.61 7.27 17.36
N LEU A 305 2.92 7.42 17.48
CA LEU A 305 3.75 6.53 18.29
C LEU A 305 3.95 7.17 19.66
N GLY A 306 3.19 6.73 20.69
CA GLY A 306 3.20 7.21 22.08
C GLY A 306 2.55 8.60 22.29
N ALA A 307 2.65 9.18 23.49
CA ALA A 307 2.09 10.51 23.82
C ALA A 307 2.66 11.65 22.96
N PHE A 308 1.90 12.34 22.14
CA PHE A 308 2.44 13.42 21.30
C PHE A 308 1.67 14.70 21.60
N ASP A 309 2.39 15.76 21.90
CA ASP A 309 1.80 17.08 22.07
C ASP A 309 1.40 17.58 20.68
N ASP A 310 0.19 18.14 20.58
CA ASP A 310 -0.50 18.48 19.33
C ASP A 310 0.16 19.66 18.59
N SER A 311 1.38 19.43 18.12
CA SER A 311 2.08 20.32 17.19
C SER A 311 1.50 20.11 15.80
N ALA A 312 0.93 21.16 15.22
CA ALA A 312 0.43 21.09 13.87
C ALA A 312 1.60 20.93 12.87
N PRO A 313 1.54 19.95 11.94
CA PRO A 313 2.56 19.83 10.91
C PRO A 313 2.51 21.03 9.96
N PRO A 314 3.67 21.52 9.48
CA PRO A 314 3.71 22.60 8.51
C PRO A 314 3.04 22.19 7.19
N GLY A 315 2.54 23.20 6.47
CA GLY A 315 2.03 23.04 5.11
C GLY A 315 3.16 22.70 4.13
N THR A 316 2.83 22.21 2.94
CA THR A 316 3.79 22.15 1.84
C THR A 316 3.90 23.55 1.22
N SER A 317 5.12 23.97 0.86
CA SER A 317 5.36 25.22 0.13
C SER A 317 5.48 24.99 -1.38
N ALA A 318 5.37 23.73 -1.81
CA ALA A 318 5.42 23.35 -3.22
C ALA A 318 4.35 24.07 -4.06
N ALA A 319 4.76 24.59 -5.22
CA ALA A 319 3.85 25.24 -6.16
C ALA A 319 2.95 24.24 -6.91
N GLN A 320 3.42 22.99 -7.07
CA GLN A 320 2.71 21.90 -7.73
C GLN A 320 2.02 21.01 -6.70
N PRO A 321 0.87 20.40 -7.04
CA PRO A 321 0.19 19.46 -6.14
C PRO A 321 1.03 18.19 -5.97
N ALA A 322 1.40 17.89 -4.73
CA ALA A 322 2.15 16.68 -4.42
C ALA A 322 1.28 15.42 -4.57
N GLN A 323 1.84 14.37 -5.16
CA GLN A 323 1.23 13.04 -5.21
C GLN A 323 1.46 12.24 -3.92
N LEU A 324 2.57 12.49 -3.24
CA LEU A 324 2.91 11.90 -1.95
C LEU A 324 3.51 12.97 -1.04
N THR A 325 2.99 13.11 0.17
CA THR A 325 3.59 13.95 1.21
C THR A 325 3.82 13.15 2.48
N VAL A 326 5.05 13.18 2.99
CA VAL A 326 5.44 12.58 4.27
C VAL A 326 5.83 13.69 5.22
N ARG A 327 5.19 13.71 6.39
CA ARG A 327 5.45 14.67 7.48
C ARG A 327 5.85 13.88 8.71
N LEU A 328 7.05 14.08 9.18
CA LEU A 328 7.65 13.32 10.26
C LEU A 328 8.12 14.27 11.35
N HIS A 329 7.56 14.17 12.55
CA HIS A 329 8.06 14.93 13.68
C HIS A 329 9.24 14.19 14.34
N GLN A 330 10.25 14.93 14.80
CA GLN A 330 11.45 14.36 15.42
C GLN A 330 11.14 13.39 16.58
N THR A 331 10.04 13.61 17.31
CA THR A 331 9.62 12.72 18.40
C THR A 331 9.28 11.31 17.94
N PHE A 332 8.84 11.13 16.68
CA PHE A 332 8.60 9.81 16.14
C PHE A 332 9.91 9.03 16.04
N LEU A 333 10.94 9.61 15.41
CA LEU A 333 12.27 9.00 15.29
C LEU A 333 12.92 8.76 16.66
N ASN A 334 12.85 9.73 17.56
CA ASN A 334 13.39 9.59 18.91
C ASN A 334 12.74 8.44 19.69
N ARG A 335 11.47 8.12 19.40
CA ARG A 335 10.76 6.97 19.99
C ARG A 335 11.08 5.66 19.33
N VAL A 336 11.40 5.68 18.04
CA VAL A 336 11.96 4.52 17.37
C VAL A 336 13.33 4.22 17.99
N PHE A 337 14.21 5.21 18.07
CA PHE A 337 15.56 5.05 18.65
C PHE A 337 15.54 4.56 20.10
N ALA A 338 14.63 5.07 20.93
CA ALA A 338 14.49 4.63 22.32
C ALA A 338 14.11 3.15 22.50
N ARG A 339 13.58 2.50 21.45
CA ARG A 339 13.19 1.08 21.46
C ARG A 339 14.19 0.17 20.78
N LEU A 340 15.21 0.75 20.14
CA LEU A 340 16.33 -0.02 19.62
C LEU A 340 17.20 -0.48 20.80
N PRO A 341 17.83 -1.66 20.71
CA PRO A 341 18.72 -2.19 21.75
C PRO A 341 20.09 -1.48 21.70
N LEU A 342 20.08 -0.15 21.81
CA LEU A 342 21.25 0.73 21.80
C LEU A 342 21.69 1.11 23.22
N ALA A 343 20.78 1.10 24.18
CA ALA A 343 21.05 1.50 25.56
C ALA A 343 22.15 0.62 26.17
N GLY A 344 23.22 1.24 26.66
CA GLY A 344 24.36 0.54 27.27
C GLY A 344 25.17 -0.32 26.31
N ALA A 345 24.89 -0.28 25.01
CA ALA A 345 25.61 -1.09 24.04
C ALA A 345 27.05 -0.61 23.91
N GLU A 346 27.98 -1.55 23.94
CA GLU A 346 29.36 -1.33 23.53
C GLU A 346 29.44 -1.44 22.02
N VAL A 347 29.71 -0.32 21.37
CA VAL A 347 29.73 -0.24 19.91
C VAL A 347 31.17 0.02 19.49
N THR A 348 31.67 -0.83 18.60
CA THR A 348 32.95 -0.57 17.98
C THR A 348 32.78 0.41 16.84
N ASP A 349 33.85 1.14 16.55
CA ASP A 349 34.03 1.93 15.34
C ASP A 349 33.49 1.28 14.05
N ALA A 350 33.75 -0.02 13.85
CA ALA A 350 33.30 -0.76 12.67
C ALA A 350 31.78 -1.01 12.67
N ASP A 351 31.17 -1.13 13.86
CA ASP A 351 29.73 -1.34 14.00
C ASP A 351 28.94 -0.06 13.70
N ILE A 352 29.47 1.11 14.03
CA ILE A 352 28.88 2.42 13.70
C ILE A 352 28.86 2.60 12.18
N ASN A 353 30.00 2.42 11.51
CA ASN A 353 30.09 2.58 10.05
C ASN A 353 29.13 1.65 9.33
N ARG A 354 29.02 0.39 9.79
CA ARG A 354 28.07 -0.58 9.23
C ARG A 354 26.63 -0.14 9.42
N ALA A 355 26.26 0.31 10.62
CA ALA A 355 24.91 0.76 10.93
C ALA A 355 24.52 2.00 10.11
N VAL A 356 25.43 2.96 9.94
CA VAL A 356 25.22 4.16 9.13
C VAL A 356 25.04 3.79 7.66
N SER A 357 25.94 3.01 7.06
CA SER A 357 25.80 2.59 5.66
C SER A 357 24.52 1.81 5.40
N GLN A 358 24.12 0.95 6.34
CA GLN A 358 22.84 0.23 6.27
C GLN A 358 21.65 1.17 6.36
N ALA A 359 21.66 2.15 7.26
CA ALA A 359 20.58 3.14 7.37
C ALA A 359 20.46 3.99 6.09
N LEU A 360 21.57 4.40 5.49
CA LEU A 360 21.59 5.20 4.27
C LEU A 360 21.05 4.44 3.05
N ALA A 361 21.42 3.17 2.91
CA ALA A 361 20.91 2.31 1.83
C ALA A 361 19.37 2.17 1.86
N LEU A 362 18.75 2.26 3.05
CA LEU A 362 17.29 2.11 3.21
C LEU A 362 16.52 3.35 2.76
N VAL A 363 17.14 4.52 2.80
CA VAL A 363 16.52 5.79 2.37
C VAL A 363 16.93 6.11 0.91
N GLY A 364 17.48 5.12 0.19
CA GLY A 364 17.96 5.28 -1.18
C GLY A 364 19.20 6.17 -1.31
N GLY A 365 19.83 6.51 -0.19
CA GLY A 365 20.98 7.41 -0.16
C GLY A 365 22.29 6.70 -0.41
N ALA A 366 23.21 7.39 -1.10
CA ALA A 366 24.61 7.01 -1.18
C ALA A 366 25.42 7.91 -0.23
N GLY A 367 26.19 7.29 0.67
CA GLY A 367 27.17 7.98 1.50
C GLY A 367 28.55 7.41 1.22
N THR A 368 29.52 8.26 0.89
CA THR A 368 30.92 7.87 0.91
C THR A 368 31.40 7.99 2.35
N VAL A 369 31.25 6.92 3.14
CA VAL A 369 32.12 6.75 4.31
C VAL A 369 33.53 6.61 3.73
N GLY A 370 34.45 7.49 4.13
CA GLY A 370 35.78 7.68 3.51
C GLY A 370 36.32 6.41 2.84
N ALA A 371 36.54 6.50 1.52
CA ALA A 371 36.91 5.40 0.64
C ALA A 371 38.36 4.91 0.83
N ASP A 372 38.81 4.77 2.07
CA ASP A 372 40.04 4.07 2.47
C ASP A 372 39.76 2.92 3.45
N ALA A 373 38.49 2.64 3.79
CA ALA A 373 38.13 1.42 4.52
C ALA A 373 37.87 0.25 3.55
N THR A 374 38.83 -0.05 2.67
CA THR A 374 39.03 -1.44 2.26
C THR A 374 39.22 -2.27 3.52
N GLU A 375 38.74 -3.52 3.52
CA GLU A 375 38.81 -4.47 4.64
C GLU A 375 40.24 -4.81 5.13
N ASN A 376 41.26 -3.98 4.86
CA ASN A 376 42.66 -4.21 5.16
C ASN A 376 43.44 -2.99 5.69
N GLU A 377 42.80 -1.98 6.28
CA GLU A 377 43.55 -1.02 7.11
C GLU A 377 43.18 -1.14 8.58
N THR A 378 44.18 -1.61 9.33
CA THR A 378 44.34 -1.59 10.77
C THR A 378 44.33 -0.14 11.29
N THR A 379 43.25 0.62 11.11
CA THR A 379 43.10 1.87 11.87
C THR A 379 42.91 1.45 13.33
N PRO A 380 43.82 1.80 14.25
CA PRO A 380 43.70 1.36 15.63
C PRO A 380 42.36 1.87 16.19
N SER A 381 41.52 0.95 16.68
CA SER A 381 40.35 1.32 17.48
C SER A 381 40.86 1.92 18.78
N LEU A 382 40.97 3.24 18.85
CA LEU A 382 41.59 3.93 20.00
C LEU A 382 40.67 3.93 21.24
N ALA A 383 39.37 3.67 21.07
CA ALA A 383 38.40 3.59 22.17
C ALA A 383 37.22 2.67 21.84
N THR A 384 36.66 2.03 22.87
CA THR A 384 35.33 1.41 22.80
C THR A 384 34.30 2.45 23.25
N LEU A 385 33.26 2.65 22.44
CA LEU A 385 32.15 3.55 22.77
C LEU A 385 31.10 2.77 23.55
N ARG A 386 30.81 3.20 24.78
CA ARG A 386 29.64 2.70 25.52
C ARG A 386 28.52 3.71 25.41
N LEU A 387 27.45 3.34 24.73
CA LEU A 387 26.28 4.19 24.54
C LEU A 387 25.56 4.43 25.87
N ASP A 388 24.94 5.61 26.02
CA ASP A 388 24.16 5.99 27.20
C ASP A 388 23.03 4.99 27.49
N ASP A 389 22.77 4.75 28.78
CA ASP A 389 21.82 3.72 29.22
C ASP A 389 20.35 4.12 29.02
N GLN A 390 20.04 5.38 28.71
CA GLN A 390 18.66 5.85 28.54
C GLN A 390 18.37 6.50 27.19
N ARG A 391 19.25 7.40 26.73
CA ARG A 391 19.06 8.16 25.49
C ARG A 391 20.36 8.18 24.69
N PRO A 392 20.75 7.03 24.12
CA PRO A 392 22.01 6.91 23.39
C PRO A 392 22.00 7.72 22.09
N LEU A 393 20.84 7.83 21.44
CA LEU A 393 20.70 8.51 20.15
C LEU A 393 19.42 9.34 20.11
N SER A 394 19.51 10.56 19.61
CA SER A 394 18.35 11.39 19.29
C SER A 394 18.59 12.28 18.09
N VAL A 395 17.51 12.75 17.48
CA VAL A 395 17.50 13.71 16.38
C VAL A 395 16.70 14.95 16.77
N GLN A 396 17.18 16.09 16.31
CA GLN A 396 16.52 17.39 16.46
C GLN A 396 16.41 18.04 15.09
N PHE A 397 15.21 18.48 14.70
CA PHE A 397 14.96 19.20 13.45
C PHE A 397 14.90 20.70 13.73
N GLY A 398 15.83 21.46 13.15
CA GLY A 398 15.88 22.92 13.20
C GLY A 398 15.40 23.54 11.89
N GLU A 399 15.58 24.86 11.70
CA GLU A 399 15.13 25.56 10.48
C GLU A 399 16.02 25.27 9.26
N ASP A 400 17.34 25.22 9.45
CA ASP A 400 18.31 25.08 8.34
C ASP A 400 18.91 23.67 8.21
N GLY A 401 18.42 22.72 9.02
CA GLY A 401 19.08 21.43 9.17
C GLY A 401 18.54 20.56 10.28
N PHE A 402 19.27 19.48 10.55
CA PHE A 402 18.99 18.62 11.70
C PHE A 402 20.28 18.31 12.45
N SER A 403 20.15 18.04 13.74
CA SER A 403 21.27 17.63 14.58
C SER A 403 21.05 16.20 15.04
N LEU A 404 22.06 15.35 14.81
CA LEU A 404 22.14 14.04 15.44
C LEU A 404 22.89 14.18 16.76
N VAL A 405 22.28 13.73 17.85
CA VAL A 405 22.87 13.80 19.19
C VAL A 405 23.14 12.39 19.70
N LEU A 406 24.41 12.08 19.89
CA LEU A 406 24.91 10.80 20.39
C LEU A 406 25.42 11.01 21.82
N ARG A 407 24.92 10.21 22.77
CA ARG A 407 25.41 10.21 24.15
C ARG A 407 26.18 8.93 24.42
N SER A 408 27.47 9.06 24.74
CA SER A 408 28.36 7.91 24.93
C SER A 408 29.49 8.21 25.90
N ALA A 409 29.83 7.22 26.73
CA ALA A 409 31.09 7.17 27.45
C ALA A 409 32.18 6.57 26.57
N PHE A 410 33.42 7.04 26.73
CA PHE A 410 34.56 6.54 25.95
C PHE A 410 35.50 5.76 26.83
N GLN A 411 35.84 4.55 26.42
CA GLN A 411 36.82 3.72 27.09
C GLN A 411 38.06 3.59 26.19
N PRO A 412 39.06 4.50 26.33
CA PRO A 412 40.28 4.43 25.54
C PRO A 412 41.06 3.15 25.85
N VAL A 413 41.79 2.64 24.86
CA VAL A 413 42.64 1.43 25.02
C VAL A 413 43.71 1.64 26.10
N ILE A 414 44.18 2.88 26.24
CA ILE A 414 45.15 3.30 27.24
C ILE A 414 44.66 4.61 27.86
N GLY A 415 44.35 4.59 29.16
CA GLY A 415 43.93 5.78 29.92
C GLY A 415 42.69 5.56 30.79
N PRO A 416 42.30 6.57 31.58
CA PRO A 416 41.08 6.52 32.37
C PRO A 416 39.84 6.55 31.46
N THR A 417 38.76 5.90 31.91
CA THR A 417 37.45 5.99 31.25
C THR A 417 36.95 7.42 31.28
N ILE A 418 36.47 7.89 30.14
CA ILE A 418 35.85 9.20 29.97
C ILE A 418 34.35 9.05 30.22
N ASP A 419 33.82 9.86 31.13
CA ASP A 419 32.39 9.91 31.44
C ASP A 419 31.55 10.26 30.20
N THR A 420 30.24 10.00 30.27
CA THR A 420 29.31 10.21 29.16
C THR A 420 29.41 11.63 28.60
N GLN A 421 29.77 11.72 27.32
CA GLN A 421 29.76 12.96 26.55
C GLN A 421 28.54 12.97 25.63
N GLU A 422 28.02 14.16 25.40
CA GLU A 422 27.03 14.47 24.39
C GLU A 422 27.74 15.04 23.16
N ILE A 423 27.64 14.30 22.06
CA ILE A 423 28.25 14.60 20.77
C ILE A 423 27.12 15.03 19.84
N THR A 424 27.11 16.31 19.48
CA THR A 424 26.11 16.88 18.58
C THR A 424 26.73 17.08 17.22
N ILE A 425 26.13 16.45 16.21
CA ILE A 425 26.54 16.46 14.82
C ILE A 425 25.46 17.21 14.02
N PRO A 426 25.65 18.52 13.76
CA PRO A 426 24.74 19.29 12.94
C PRO A 426 24.92 18.93 11.45
N TYR A 427 23.82 18.79 10.74
CA TYR A 427 23.76 18.61 9.29
C TYR A 427 22.99 19.77 8.67
N VAL A 428 23.59 20.37 7.64
CA VAL A 428 22.92 21.38 6.82
C VAL A 428 22.40 20.73 5.54
N VAL A 429 21.21 21.13 5.12
CA VAL A 429 20.59 20.63 3.89
C VAL A 429 20.99 21.51 2.71
N GLU A 430 21.73 20.93 1.77
CA GLU A 430 22.05 21.55 0.49
C GLU A 430 21.19 20.94 -0.61
N SER A 431 20.22 21.70 -1.11
CA SER A 431 19.35 21.25 -2.20
C SER A 431 20.04 21.42 -3.56
N GLY A 432 20.53 20.33 -4.14
CA GLY A 432 21.03 20.26 -5.53
C GLY A 432 19.92 19.93 -6.53
N VAL A 433 20.21 19.99 -7.84
CA VAL A 433 19.20 19.74 -8.90
C VAL A 433 18.71 18.30 -8.91
N GLU A 434 19.63 17.34 -8.82
CA GLU A 434 19.37 15.88 -8.92
C GLU A 434 19.35 15.16 -7.57
N SER A 435 20.00 15.74 -6.56
CA SER A 435 20.11 15.16 -5.24
C SER A 435 20.04 16.23 -4.15
N VAL A 436 19.62 15.81 -2.96
CA VAL A 436 19.74 16.60 -1.73
C VAL A 436 20.96 16.07 -0.99
N ARG A 437 21.89 16.96 -0.66
CA ARG A 437 23.08 16.61 0.12
C ARG A 437 22.92 17.09 1.55
N LEU A 438 23.20 16.24 2.51
CA LEU A 438 23.22 16.56 3.92
C LEU A 438 24.68 16.60 4.34
N ARG A 439 25.20 17.81 4.52
CA ARG A 439 26.61 18.03 4.82
C ARG A 439 26.79 18.19 6.33
N PRO A 440 27.65 17.37 6.97
CA PRO A 440 27.98 17.55 8.36
C PRO A 440 28.72 18.87 8.58
N GLN A 441 28.43 19.53 9.70
CA GLN A 441 29.11 20.73 10.17
C GLN A 441 30.02 20.40 11.36
N THR A 442 30.67 21.43 11.91
CA THR A 442 31.55 21.28 13.07
C THR A 442 30.82 20.64 14.26
N ILE A 443 31.43 19.60 14.81
CA ILE A 443 30.86 18.82 15.92
C ILE A 443 31.14 19.55 17.24
N SER A 444 30.14 19.57 18.11
CA SER A 444 30.31 19.97 19.50
C SER A 444 30.28 18.75 20.42
N ILE A 445 31.23 18.66 21.34
CA ILE A 445 31.30 17.62 22.37
C ILE A 445 31.17 18.33 23.71
N THR A 446 30.17 17.94 24.50
CA THR A 446 29.92 18.53 25.82
C THR A 446 29.72 17.42 26.86
N PRO A 447 30.08 17.65 28.13
CA PRO A 447 29.79 16.67 29.18
C PRO A 447 28.28 16.50 29.31
N ALA A 448 27.79 15.25 29.28
CA ALA A 448 26.35 14.95 29.31
C ALA A 448 25.71 15.21 30.69
N ARG A 449 26.52 15.59 31.69
CA ARG A 449 26.14 15.90 33.07
C ARG A 449 26.82 17.19 33.50
N ALA A 450 26.08 18.10 34.12
CA ALA A 450 26.57 19.44 34.47
C ALA A 450 27.66 19.45 35.56
N ASP A 451 27.78 18.38 36.34
CA ASP A 451 28.76 18.15 37.40
C ASP A 451 29.98 17.33 36.92
N ALA A 452 29.97 16.83 35.68
CA ALA A 452 31.09 16.07 35.13
C ALA A 452 32.20 16.99 34.63
N ALA A 453 33.45 16.59 34.85
CA ALA A 453 34.60 17.31 34.32
C ALA A 453 34.57 17.27 32.78
N GLY A 454 34.71 18.44 32.16
CA GLY A 454 34.87 18.54 30.72
C GLY A 454 36.15 17.84 30.26
N LEU A 455 36.20 17.50 28.96
CA LEU A 455 37.40 16.94 28.37
C LEU A 455 38.55 17.94 28.36
N ASN A 456 39.77 17.45 28.54
CA ASN A 456 40.96 18.25 28.27
C ASN A 456 41.00 18.59 26.77
N ALA A 457 41.46 19.81 26.42
CA ALA A 457 41.45 20.30 25.04
C ALA A 457 42.10 19.36 24.01
N ILE A 458 43.15 18.62 24.41
CA ILE A 458 43.83 17.63 23.55
C ILE A 458 42.92 16.42 23.29
N THR A 459 42.27 15.89 24.33
CA THR A 459 41.36 14.74 24.23
C THR A 459 40.11 15.11 23.44
N GLU A 460 39.59 16.32 23.65
CA GLU A 460 38.47 16.84 22.87
C GLU A 460 38.83 17.00 21.39
N ALA A 461 40.01 17.54 21.08
CA ALA A 461 40.49 17.68 19.69
C ALA A 461 40.67 16.32 19.00
N LEU A 462 41.23 15.33 19.70
CA LEU A 462 41.41 13.97 19.18
C LEU A 462 40.07 13.28 18.92
N LEU A 463 39.13 13.38 19.88
CA LEU A 463 37.79 12.82 19.73
C LEU A 463 37.03 13.49 18.59
N ARG A 464 37.07 14.84 18.50
CA ARG A 464 36.48 15.58 17.39
C ARG A 464 37.03 15.11 16.05
N GLN A 465 38.36 15.03 15.90
CA GLN A 465 39.00 14.57 14.67
C GLN A 465 38.59 13.13 14.30
N GLN A 466 38.47 12.25 15.29
CA GLN A 466 38.07 10.86 15.06
C GLN A 466 36.60 10.75 14.62
N VAL A 467 35.71 11.56 15.19
CA VAL A 467 34.29 11.57 14.80
C VAL A 467 34.12 12.26 13.44
N GLU A 468 34.75 13.42 13.20
CA GLU A 468 34.68 14.17 11.94
C GLU A 468 35.17 13.37 10.74
N SER A 469 36.26 12.60 10.89
CA SER A 469 36.80 11.76 9.81
C SER A 469 35.88 10.61 9.39
N ARG A 470 34.82 10.33 10.15
CA ARG A 470 33.95 9.16 9.96
C ARG A 470 32.50 9.50 9.70
N ILE A 471 32.11 10.76 9.83
CA ILE A 471 30.75 11.18 9.50
C ILE A 471 30.64 11.32 7.99
N PRO A 472 29.80 10.51 7.31
CA PRO A 472 29.63 10.66 5.88
C PRO A 472 28.76 11.87 5.56
N GLU A 473 29.08 12.52 4.45
CA GLU A 473 28.10 13.30 3.71
C GLU A 473 27.03 12.35 3.15
N ILE A 474 25.76 12.72 3.33
CA ILE A 474 24.64 11.89 2.91
C ILE A 474 24.05 12.49 1.65
N THR A 475 24.03 11.73 0.56
CA THR A 475 23.35 12.15 -0.68
C THR A 475 22.05 11.38 -0.84
N LEU A 476 20.93 12.10 -0.81
CA LEU A 476 19.60 11.57 -1.07
C LEU A 476 19.19 11.85 -2.52
N PRO A 477 18.73 10.86 -3.30
CA PRO A 477 18.23 11.10 -4.63
C PRO A 477 16.95 11.92 -4.57
N ARG A 478 16.76 12.87 -5.49
CA ARG A 478 15.46 13.56 -5.64
C ARG A 478 14.41 12.69 -6.29
N SER A 479 14.78 11.56 -6.87
CA SER A 479 13.87 10.64 -7.54
C SER A 479 13.82 9.34 -6.75
N VAL A 480 12.63 8.92 -6.33
CA VAL A 480 12.42 7.69 -5.56
C VAL A 480 11.37 6.84 -6.26
N GLU A 481 11.67 5.56 -6.44
CA GLU A 481 10.68 4.59 -6.89
C GLU A 481 9.97 4.00 -5.69
N LEU A 482 8.64 3.94 -5.74
CA LEU A 482 7.87 3.25 -4.72
C LEU A 482 7.80 1.76 -5.07
N PRO A 483 8.33 0.85 -4.23
CA PRO A 483 8.33 -0.58 -4.51
C PRO A 483 6.95 -1.21 -4.21
N ILE A 484 5.87 -0.60 -4.70
CA ILE A 484 4.49 -1.06 -4.48
C ILE A 484 4.10 -1.99 -5.65
N PRO A 485 3.84 -3.28 -5.40
CA PRO A 485 3.45 -4.20 -6.46
C PRO A 485 2.20 -3.73 -7.21
N GLY A 486 2.28 -3.69 -8.53
CA GLY A 486 1.17 -3.28 -9.40
C GLY A 486 1.06 -1.76 -9.62
N LEU A 487 1.89 -0.95 -8.95
CA LEU A 487 2.04 0.45 -9.31
C LEU A 487 2.90 0.54 -10.58
N PRO A 488 2.55 1.38 -11.57
CA PRO A 488 3.45 1.65 -12.69
C PRO A 488 4.81 2.13 -12.18
N GLU A 489 5.90 1.68 -12.81
CA GLU A 489 7.26 2.15 -12.54
C GLU A 489 7.37 3.63 -12.95
N ARG A 490 6.90 4.50 -12.07
CA ARG A 490 6.94 5.95 -12.24
C ARG A 490 7.72 6.52 -11.06
N PRO A 491 8.96 7.00 -11.28
CA PRO A 491 9.72 7.63 -10.22
C PRO A 491 8.99 8.88 -9.72
N LEU A 492 8.91 9.01 -8.40
CA LEU A 492 8.40 10.19 -7.73
C LEU A 492 9.54 11.18 -7.49
N ARG A 493 9.34 12.43 -7.92
CA ARG A 493 10.34 13.48 -7.78
C ARG A 493 10.04 14.34 -6.56
N LEU A 494 11.03 14.50 -5.68
CA LEU A 494 11.00 15.41 -4.54
C LEU A 494 10.92 16.86 -5.04
N ILE A 495 9.82 17.53 -4.71
CA ILE A 495 9.54 18.94 -5.07
C ILE A 495 9.69 19.88 -3.88
N ASP A 496 9.62 19.36 -2.66
CA ASP A 496 9.68 20.17 -1.44
C ASP A 496 10.31 19.36 -0.31
N LEU A 497 11.26 19.98 0.39
CA LEU A 497 11.89 19.45 1.59
C LEU A 497 12.01 20.58 2.60
N GLN A 498 11.40 20.41 3.76
CA GLN A 498 11.40 21.41 4.81
C GLN A 498 11.74 20.79 6.15
N LEU A 499 12.52 21.51 6.94
CA LEU A 499 12.77 21.25 8.35
C LEU A 499 12.29 22.48 9.12
N GLN A 500 11.23 22.35 9.90
CA GLN A 500 10.67 23.48 10.65
C GLN A 500 9.89 22.98 11.86
N ASN A 501 10.03 23.66 13.01
CA ASN A 501 9.24 23.38 14.22
C ASN A 501 9.27 21.90 14.66
N GLY A 502 10.42 21.24 14.51
CA GLY A 502 10.56 19.82 14.84
C GLY A 502 10.00 18.85 13.79
N TRP A 503 9.57 19.33 12.62
CA TRP A 503 9.04 18.53 11.51
C TRP A 503 10.01 18.45 10.35
N LEU A 504 10.11 17.26 9.75
CA LEU A 504 10.62 17.01 8.42
C LEU A 504 9.41 16.82 7.48
N VAL A 505 9.32 17.62 6.43
CA VAL A 505 8.30 17.49 5.38
C VAL A 505 8.98 17.16 4.07
N LEU A 506 8.52 16.10 3.42
CA LEU A 506 8.95 15.67 2.10
C LEU A 506 7.71 15.61 1.21
N ALA A 507 7.71 16.33 0.09
CA ALA A 507 6.62 16.28 -0.89
C ALA A 507 7.17 15.84 -2.25
N TYR A 508 6.45 14.92 -2.90
CA TYR A 508 6.84 14.31 -4.17
C TYR A 508 5.73 14.44 -5.21
N GLU A 509 6.11 14.58 -6.49
CA GLU A 509 5.23 14.58 -7.66
C GLU A 509 5.54 13.49 -8.67
#